data_AF-A0A7M3NV95-F1
#
_entry.id   AF-A0A7M3NV95-F1
#
_cell.length_a   1.000
_cell.length_b   1.000
_cell.length_c   1.000
_cell.angle_alpha   90.00
_cell.angle_beta   90.00
_cell.angle_gamma   90.00
#
_symmetry.space_group_name_H-M   'P 1'
#
loop_
_entity.id
_entity.type
_entity.pdbx_description
1 polymer ?
#
loop_
_entity_poly.entity_id
_entity_poly.type
_entity_poly.pdbx_seq_one_letter_code
_entity_poly.pdbx_strand_id
1 'polypeptide(L)'
;MEQDRDEHLHAMALEVELTLTDEDQERLDRLAAIRKDEALWEHQRKYEQNKREYLGNDVLTSTGSAVVWWLAKNDDHVEKTVKDLGLLARLSSAANDREVDEPFRYLVPEAFPPPPEQDGAMTAPGRGATPPQHMATAADLFADFFRKVGFRPGEDEATLIVDQVAMAIASRDTVTAAEIRRRFGGFPVSAHTNGSGPAQKDDDNERYDT
;
A
#
# COMPACT_ATOMS: atom_id res chain seq x y z
N MET A 1 10.28 -20.02 65.36
CA MET A 1 11.72 -20.32 65.41
C MET A 1 11.85 -21.65 66.14
N GLU A 2 11.80 -22.74 65.39
CA GLU A 2 11.99 -24.09 65.93
C GLU A 2 13.41 -24.49 65.56
N GLN A 3 14.21 -24.88 66.55
CA GLN A 3 15.63 -25.14 66.40
C GLN A 3 15.81 -26.60 66.01
N ASP A 4 16.44 -26.87 64.86
CA ASP A 4 16.74 -28.24 64.46
C ASP A 4 17.88 -28.81 65.30
N ARG A 5 17.87 -30.13 65.51
CA ARG A 5 18.83 -30.84 66.38
C ARG A 5 20.28 -30.74 65.91
N ASP A 6 20.49 -30.30 64.67
CA ASP A 6 21.81 -30.13 64.05
C ASP A 6 22.37 -28.70 64.19
N GLU A 7 21.86 -27.88 65.12
CA GLU A 7 22.28 -26.47 65.35
C GLU A 7 22.01 -25.50 64.18
N HIS A 8 21.22 -25.89 63.19
CA HIS A 8 20.85 -25.01 62.07
C HIS A 8 19.52 -24.30 62.34
N LEU A 9 19.51 -22.98 62.15
CA LEU A 9 18.33 -22.12 62.31
C LEU A 9 17.67 -21.90 60.95
N HIS A 10 16.51 -22.52 60.74
CA HIS A 10 15.66 -22.23 59.59
C HIS A 10 14.80 -20.99 59.88
N ALA A 11 15.11 -19.89 59.20
CA ALA A 11 14.32 -18.66 59.23
C ALA A 11 13.77 -18.39 57.82
N MET A 12 12.46 -18.15 57.73
CA MET A 12 11.79 -17.71 56.51
C MET A 12 11.24 -16.30 56.73
N ALA A 13 11.53 -15.40 55.80
CA ALA A 13 10.83 -14.13 55.71
C ALA A 13 9.51 -14.36 54.97
N LEU A 14 8.39 -13.98 55.60
CA LEU A 14 7.05 -14.11 55.03
C LEU A 14 6.76 -12.99 54.02
N GLU A 15 7.34 -11.80 54.22
CA GLU A 15 7.08 -10.62 53.40
C GLU A 15 8.37 -9.82 53.25
N VAL A 16 8.81 -9.65 52.00
CA VAL A 16 10.02 -8.91 51.64
C VAL A 16 9.61 -7.83 50.65
N GLU A 17 9.68 -6.58 51.09
CA GLU A 17 9.43 -5.42 50.23
C GLU A 17 10.75 -4.84 49.73
N LEU A 18 10.79 -4.47 48.45
CA LEU A 18 11.92 -3.80 47.82
C LEU A 18 11.48 -2.41 47.38
N THR A 19 12.11 -1.37 47.93
CA THR A 19 11.90 0.01 47.52
C THR A 19 12.96 0.43 46.51
N LEU A 20 12.53 0.80 45.31
CA LEU A 20 13.39 1.31 44.25
C LEU A 20 13.34 2.84 44.22
N THR A 21 14.38 3.46 43.65
CA THR A 21 14.32 4.88 43.30
C THR A 21 13.39 5.07 42.10
N ASP A 22 12.82 6.27 41.95
CA ASP A 22 11.92 6.57 40.82
C ASP A 22 12.64 6.36 39.47
N GLU A 23 13.93 6.70 39.38
CA GLU A 23 14.74 6.50 38.17
C GLU A 23 14.91 5.01 37.82
N ASP A 24 15.16 4.16 38.83
CA ASP A 24 15.29 2.72 38.62
C ASP A 24 13.95 2.08 38.26
N GLN A 25 12.85 2.55 38.86
CA GLN A 25 11.50 2.09 38.52
C GLN A 25 11.15 2.43 37.07
N GLU A 26 11.37 3.67 36.63
CA GLU A 26 11.15 4.08 35.23
C GLU A 26 12.01 3.29 34.25
N ARG A 27 13.26 2.96 34.63
CA ARG A 27 14.14 2.13 33.81
C ARG A 27 13.61 0.71 33.68
N LEU A 28 13.13 0.11 34.77
CA LEU A 28 12.54 -1.22 34.74
C LEU A 28 11.23 -1.26 33.94
N ASP A 29 10.39 -0.24 34.05
CA ASP A 29 9.15 -0.15 33.29
C ASP A 29 9.43 -0.05 31.78
N ARG A 30 10.43 0.75 31.39
CA ARG A 30 10.89 0.80 29.99
C ARG A 30 11.42 -0.55 29.50
N LEU A 31 12.21 -1.25 30.30
CA LEU A 31 12.69 -2.59 29.95
C LEU A 31 11.54 -3.60 29.85
N ALA A 32 10.54 -3.51 30.73
CA ALA A 32 9.37 -4.35 30.69
C ALA A 32 8.52 -4.09 29.43
N ALA A 33 8.37 -2.82 29.03
CA ALA A 33 7.69 -2.44 27.79
C ALA A 33 8.40 -3.03 26.56
N ILE A 34 9.72 -2.84 26.45
CA ILE A 34 10.52 -3.37 25.33
C ILE A 34 10.40 -4.90 25.23
N ARG A 35 10.45 -5.62 26.36
CA ARG A 35 10.28 -7.09 26.36
C ARG A 35 8.90 -7.53 25.90
N LYS A 36 7.85 -6.79 26.28
CA LYS A 36 6.48 -7.07 25.82
C LYS A 36 6.36 -6.83 24.32
N ASP A 37 6.93 -5.74 23.82
CA ASP A 37 6.92 -5.40 22.40
C ASP A 37 7.70 -6.43 21.56
N GLU A 38 8.86 -6.87 22.05
CA GLU A 38 9.65 -7.93 21.43
C GLU A 38 8.86 -9.24 21.37
N ALA A 39 8.24 -9.65 22.49
CA ALA A 39 7.42 -10.86 22.52
C ALA A 39 6.21 -10.78 21.56
N LEU A 40 5.57 -9.62 21.46
CA LEU A 40 4.48 -9.39 20.51
C LEU A 40 4.98 -9.48 19.06
N TRP A 41 6.12 -8.87 18.77
CA TRP A 41 6.72 -8.91 17.44
C TRP A 41 7.16 -10.32 17.05
N GLU A 42 7.78 -11.08 17.95
CA GLU A 42 8.14 -12.47 17.73
C GLU A 42 6.91 -13.34 17.46
N HIS A 43 5.85 -13.15 18.24
CA HIS A 43 4.59 -13.85 18.03
C HIS A 43 3.99 -13.51 16.65
N GLN A 44 3.97 -12.23 16.26
CA GLN A 44 3.47 -11.82 14.95
C GLN A 44 4.32 -12.39 13.81
N ARG A 45 5.65 -12.32 13.95
CA ARG A 45 6.57 -12.90 12.96
C ARG A 45 6.34 -14.40 12.82
N LYS A 46 6.23 -15.12 13.93
CA LYS A 46 5.96 -16.56 13.94
C LYS A 46 4.59 -16.88 13.34
N TYR A 47 3.57 -16.08 13.64
CA TYR A 47 2.26 -16.22 13.01
C TYR A 47 2.33 -16.08 11.49
N GLU A 48 3.02 -15.05 10.97
CA GLU A 48 3.20 -14.87 9.53
C GLU A 48 4.05 -15.99 8.91
N GLN A 49 5.09 -16.44 9.59
CA GLN A 49 5.91 -17.56 9.13
C GLN A 49 5.08 -18.85 9.04
N ASN A 50 4.36 -19.19 10.10
CA ASN A 50 3.48 -20.37 10.13
C ASN A 50 2.39 -20.27 9.05
N LYS A 51 1.87 -19.07 8.79
CA LYS A 51 0.88 -18.84 7.73
C LYS A 51 1.47 -19.07 6.34
N ARG A 52 2.70 -18.60 6.09
CA ARG A 52 3.41 -18.85 4.83
C ARG A 52 3.71 -20.34 4.66
N GLU A 53 4.14 -20.99 5.73
CA GLU A 53 4.41 -22.43 5.74
C GLU A 53 3.15 -23.23 5.44
N TYR A 54 2.03 -22.94 6.12
CA TYR A 54 0.73 -23.55 5.85
C TYR A 54 0.27 -23.32 4.41
N LEU A 55 0.33 -22.07 3.94
CA LEU A 55 -0.09 -21.76 2.58
C LEU A 55 0.82 -22.41 1.52
N GLY A 56 2.12 -22.45 1.75
CA GLY A 56 3.07 -23.03 0.79
C GLY A 56 3.07 -24.55 0.77
N ASN A 57 3.15 -25.17 1.96
CA ASN A 57 3.38 -26.61 2.10
C ASN A 57 2.10 -27.44 2.17
N ASP A 58 0.98 -26.85 2.58
CA ASP A 58 -0.30 -27.58 2.68
C ASP A 58 -1.28 -27.16 1.60
N VAL A 59 -1.42 -25.85 1.34
CA VAL A 59 -2.46 -25.32 0.45
C VAL A 59 -2.02 -25.27 -1.01
N LEU A 60 -0.89 -24.61 -1.30
CA LEU A 60 -0.46 -24.31 -2.68
C LEU A 60 0.51 -25.35 -3.23
N THR A 61 0.74 -26.45 -2.54
CA THR A 61 1.59 -27.58 -2.97
C THR A 61 1.16 -28.15 -4.32
N SER A 62 -0.15 -28.19 -4.55
CA SER A 62 -0.73 -28.68 -5.79
C SER A 62 -2.03 -27.96 -6.10
N THR A 63 -2.43 -27.95 -7.37
CA THR A 63 -3.74 -27.44 -7.79
C THR A 63 -4.88 -28.11 -7.03
N GLY A 64 -4.76 -29.41 -6.73
CA GLY A 64 -5.77 -30.17 -5.98
C GLY A 64 -5.90 -29.68 -4.53
N SER A 65 -4.78 -29.50 -3.83
CA SER A 65 -4.76 -28.96 -2.47
C SER A 65 -5.37 -27.56 -2.40
N ALA A 66 -5.06 -26.71 -3.38
CA ALA A 66 -5.61 -25.36 -3.47
C ALA A 66 -7.13 -25.36 -3.71
N VAL A 67 -7.63 -26.29 -4.52
CA VAL A 67 -9.08 -26.48 -4.77
C VAL A 67 -9.81 -26.91 -3.51
N VAL A 68 -9.29 -27.90 -2.79
CA VAL A 68 -9.89 -28.38 -1.54
C VAL A 68 -9.92 -27.27 -0.50
N TRP A 69 -8.82 -26.52 -0.36
CA TRP A 69 -8.76 -25.36 0.53
C TRP A 69 -9.74 -24.26 0.11
N TRP A 70 -9.86 -23.98 -1.19
CA TRP A 70 -10.80 -22.97 -1.70
C TRP A 70 -12.25 -23.33 -1.41
N LEU A 71 -12.63 -24.60 -1.57
CA LEU A 71 -13.96 -25.11 -1.21
C LEU A 71 -14.23 -24.97 0.28
N ALA A 72 -13.30 -25.44 1.12
CA ALA A 72 -13.41 -25.33 2.57
C ALA A 72 -13.51 -23.87 3.05
N LYS A 73 -12.90 -22.93 2.32
CA LYS A 73 -12.91 -21.49 2.66
C LYS A 73 -14.13 -20.75 2.12
N ASN A 74 -14.79 -21.28 1.10
CA ASN A 74 -15.94 -20.67 0.42
C ASN A 74 -17.17 -21.59 0.51
N ASP A 75 -17.46 -22.20 1.65
CA ASP A 75 -18.69 -22.96 1.92
C ASP A 75 -19.13 -23.92 0.78
N ASP A 76 -18.18 -24.66 0.21
CA ASP A 76 -18.42 -25.64 -0.86
C ASP A 76 -19.09 -25.08 -2.14
N HIS A 77 -18.83 -23.82 -2.49
CA HIS A 77 -19.29 -23.25 -3.77
C HIS A 77 -18.56 -23.88 -4.97
N VAL A 78 -19.00 -25.06 -5.39
CA VAL A 78 -18.39 -25.87 -6.45
C VAL A 78 -18.37 -25.14 -7.79
N GLU A 79 -19.46 -24.52 -8.21
CA GLU A 79 -19.53 -23.83 -9.51
C GLU A 79 -18.49 -22.72 -9.65
N LYS A 80 -18.28 -21.96 -8.56
CA LYS A 80 -17.28 -20.91 -8.51
C LYS A 80 -15.87 -21.52 -8.54
N THR A 81 -15.65 -22.58 -7.78
CA THR A 81 -14.38 -23.29 -7.74
C THR A 81 -13.97 -23.83 -9.11
N VAL A 82 -14.91 -24.38 -9.88
CA VAL A 82 -14.65 -24.87 -11.25
C VAL A 82 -14.29 -23.71 -12.18
N LYS A 83 -14.93 -22.54 -12.04
CA LYS A 83 -14.58 -21.34 -12.81
C LYS A 83 -13.18 -20.82 -12.45
N ASP A 84 -12.83 -20.86 -11.16
CA ASP A 84 -11.55 -20.38 -10.64
C ASP A 84 -10.42 -21.42 -10.78
N LEU A 85 -10.70 -22.62 -11.30
CA LEU A 85 -9.73 -23.73 -11.37
C LEU A 85 -8.44 -23.36 -12.11
N GLY A 86 -8.55 -22.63 -13.23
CA GLY A 86 -7.37 -22.13 -13.96
C GLY A 86 -6.54 -21.14 -13.15
N LEU A 87 -7.18 -20.29 -12.34
CA LEU A 87 -6.48 -19.35 -11.45
C LEU A 87 -5.78 -20.11 -10.31
N LEU A 88 -6.43 -21.09 -9.71
CA LEU A 88 -5.85 -21.92 -8.66
C LEU A 88 -4.67 -22.75 -9.18
N ALA A 89 -4.75 -23.26 -10.41
CA ALA A 89 -3.64 -23.94 -11.07
C ALA A 89 -2.46 -22.99 -11.27
N ARG A 90 -2.71 -21.77 -11.77
CA ARG A 90 -1.65 -20.76 -11.96
C ARG A 90 -1.04 -20.31 -10.63
N LEU A 91 -1.84 -20.09 -9.59
CA LEU A 91 -1.37 -19.69 -8.27
C LEU A 91 -0.49 -20.78 -7.64
N SER A 92 -0.91 -22.04 -7.72
CA SER A 92 -0.15 -23.18 -7.18
C SER A 92 1.15 -23.36 -7.97
N SER A 93 1.12 -23.27 -9.31
CA SER A 93 2.33 -23.34 -10.11
C SER A 93 3.29 -22.18 -9.85
N ALA A 94 2.80 -20.95 -9.73
CA ALA A 94 3.62 -19.79 -9.38
C ALA A 94 4.21 -19.88 -7.97
N ALA A 95 3.48 -20.44 -7.01
CA ALA A 95 3.98 -20.64 -5.64
C ALA A 95 5.11 -21.67 -5.54
N ASN A 96 5.27 -22.54 -6.55
CA ASN A 96 6.29 -23.57 -6.60
C ASN A 96 7.31 -23.33 -7.73
N ASP A 97 7.39 -22.11 -8.28
CA ASP A 97 8.31 -21.72 -9.35
C ASP A 97 8.30 -22.68 -10.56
N ARG A 98 7.13 -23.21 -10.90
CA ARG A 98 6.94 -24.21 -11.96
C ARG A 98 5.90 -23.75 -12.98
N GLU A 99 5.93 -24.37 -14.16
CA GLU A 99 4.88 -24.17 -15.15
C GLU A 99 3.54 -24.78 -14.70
N VAL A 100 2.46 -24.38 -15.36
CA VAL A 100 1.12 -24.97 -15.14
C VAL A 100 1.12 -26.40 -15.66
N ASP A 101 0.60 -27.33 -14.85
CA ASP A 101 0.49 -28.73 -15.22
C ASP A 101 -0.34 -28.90 -16.50
N GLU A 102 0.06 -29.84 -17.36
CA GLU A 102 -0.55 -30.12 -18.67
C GLU A 102 -2.10 -30.16 -18.64
N PRO A 103 -2.75 -30.82 -17.65
CA PRO A 103 -4.21 -30.89 -17.60
C PRO A 103 -4.92 -29.56 -17.32
N PHE A 104 -4.20 -28.50 -16.94
CA PHE A 104 -4.80 -27.19 -16.64
C PHE A 104 -4.30 -26.08 -17.57
N ARG A 105 -3.36 -26.37 -18.48
CA ARG A 105 -2.81 -25.36 -19.41
C ARG A 105 -3.88 -24.70 -20.27
N TYR A 106 -4.86 -25.48 -20.75
CA TYR A 106 -5.96 -24.95 -21.55
C TYR A 106 -6.89 -23.99 -20.79
N LEU A 107 -6.88 -24.03 -19.45
CA LEU A 107 -7.67 -23.13 -18.59
C LEU A 107 -6.95 -21.82 -18.28
N VAL A 108 -5.66 -21.72 -18.62
CA VAL A 108 -4.85 -20.52 -18.39
C VAL A 108 -4.56 -19.88 -19.74
N PRO A 109 -5.21 -18.76 -20.08
CA PRO A 109 -4.85 -18.00 -21.28
C PRO A 109 -3.38 -17.62 -21.21
N GLU A 110 -2.64 -17.90 -22.28
CA GLU A 110 -1.21 -17.61 -22.40
C GLU A 110 -0.99 -16.10 -22.20
N ALA A 111 -0.44 -15.72 -21.05
CA ALA A 111 -0.20 -14.32 -20.70
C ALA A 111 1.07 -13.76 -21.37
N PHE A 112 1.79 -14.59 -22.13
CA PHE A 112 2.94 -14.21 -22.92
C PHE A 112 2.67 -14.57 -24.39
N PRO A 113 2.71 -13.62 -25.34
CA PRO A 113 2.81 -14.00 -26.73
C PRO A 113 4.06 -14.88 -26.90
N PRO A 114 4.01 -15.95 -27.72
CA PRO A 114 5.21 -16.72 -28.02
C PRO A 114 6.31 -15.76 -28.49
N PRO A 115 7.58 -15.98 -28.10
CA PRO A 115 8.69 -15.20 -28.64
C PRO A 115 8.53 -15.18 -30.16
N PRO A 116 8.67 -14.00 -30.83
CA PRO A 116 8.58 -13.96 -32.27
C PRO A 116 9.57 -14.99 -32.82
N GLU A 117 9.05 -16.00 -33.52
CA GLU A 117 9.84 -17.01 -34.19
C GLU A 117 10.94 -16.27 -34.96
N GLN A 118 12.20 -16.52 -34.59
CA GLN A 118 13.35 -15.91 -35.25
C GLN A 118 13.52 -16.60 -36.59
N ASP A 119 12.63 -16.31 -37.54
CA ASP A 119 12.82 -16.64 -38.93
C ASP A 119 13.96 -15.77 -39.47
N GLY A 120 15.01 -16.47 -39.90
CA GLY A 120 16.27 -15.88 -40.31
C GLY A 120 16.15 -14.91 -41.48
N ALA A 121 16.98 -13.87 -41.39
CA ALA A 121 17.61 -13.12 -42.49
C ALA A 121 16.68 -12.52 -43.58
N MET A 122 16.61 -11.18 -43.64
CA MET A 122 17.47 -10.36 -44.53
C MET A 122 17.07 -8.87 -44.45
N THR A 123 18.10 -8.03 -44.42
CA THR A 123 18.19 -6.55 -44.49
C THR A 123 17.11 -5.74 -45.23
N ALA A 124 16.67 -4.61 -44.64
CA ALA A 124 16.94 -3.24 -45.13
C ALA A 124 16.45 -2.15 -44.13
N PRO A 125 17.11 -0.96 -44.09
CA PRO A 125 16.95 0.01 -43.00
C PRO A 125 15.89 1.08 -43.33
N GLY A 126 15.03 1.41 -42.37
CA GLY A 126 13.99 2.42 -42.58
C GLY A 126 13.19 2.79 -41.35
N ARG A 127 13.81 3.56 -40.45
CA ARG A 127 13.21 4.66 -39.67
C ARG A 127 11.75 4.49 -39.21
N GLY A 128 11.57 4.15 -37.94
CA GLY A 128 10.32 4.37 -37.23
C GLY A 128 10.48 3.95 -35.78
N ALA A 129 10.68 4.92 -34.90
CA ALA A 129 10.92 4.73 -33.48
C ALA A 129 9.92 3.75 -32.85
N THR A 130 10.44 2.79 -32.09
CA THR A 130 9.71 2.12 -31.01
C THR A 130 9.01 3.21 -30.19
N PRO A 131 7.68 3.15 -29.97
CA PRO A 131 7.06 4.01 -28.99
C PRO A 131 7.74 3.71 -27.65
N PRO A 132 8.19 4.73 -26.88
CA PRO A 132 8.71 4.47 -25.56
C PRO A 132 7.62 3.75 -24.77
N GLN A 133 7.97 2.60 -24.19
CA GLN A 133 7.17 1.94 -23.17
C GLN A 133 7.01 2.95 -22.03
N HIS A 134 5.93 3.74 -22.05
CA HIS A 134 5.61 4.67 -20.98
C HIS A 134 5.26 3.80 -19.77
N MET A 135 6.22 3.63 -18.85
CA MET A 135 5.91 3.19 -17.50
C MET A 135 4.86 4.17 -16.98
N ALA A 136 3.64 3.68 -16.73
CA ALA A 136 2.54 4.53 -16.29
C ALA A 136 2.98 5.32 -15.04
N THR A 137 3.03 6.63 -15.18
CA THR A 137 3.40 7.52 -14.07
C THR A 137 2.24 7.58 -13.08
N ALA A 138 2.52 7.98 -11.83
CA ALA A 138 1.47 8.19 -10.84
C ALA A 138 0.40 9.20 -11.31
N ALA A 139 0.79 10.16 -12.16
CA ALA A 139 -0.13 11.11 -12.81
C ALA A 139 -1.03 10.43 -13.86
N ASP A 140 -0.56 9.37 -14.54
CA ASP A 140 -1.37 8.60 -15.50
C ASP A 140 -2.41 7.74 -14.77
N LEU A 141 -2.04 7.11 -13.65
CA LEU A 141 -2.97 6.35 -12.81
C LEU A 141 -4.03 7.26 -12.19
N PHE A 142 -3.64 8.46 -11.75
CA PHE A 142 -4.57 9.47 -11.28
C PHE A 142 -5.54 9.93 -12.37
N ALA A 143 -5.05 10.10 -13.60
CA ALA A 143 -5.87 10.43 -14.77
C ALA A 143 -6.94 9.36 -15.06
N ASP A 144 -6.54 8.09 -15.01
CA ASP A 144 -7.44 6.96 -15.25
C ASP A 144 -8.49 6.81 -14.15
N PHE A 145 -8.10 7.03 -12.89
CA PHE A 145 -9.04 7.10 -11.77
C PHE A 145 -10.05 8.23 -11.95
N PHE A 146 -9.58 9.45 -12.24
CA PHE A 146 -10.45 10.61 -12.47
C PHE A 146 -11.49 10.36 -13.57
N ARG A 147 -11.06 9.73 -14.68
CA ARG A 147 -11.95 9.37 -15.79
C ARG A 147 -12.99 8.33 -15.40
N LYS A 148 -12.61 7.31 -14.62
CA LYS A 148 -13.52 6.26 -14.18
C LYS A 148 -14.59 6.77 -13.21
N VAL A 149 -14.25 7.75 -12.37
CA VAL A 149 -15.19 8.36 -11.42
C VAL A 149 -16.13 9.36 -12.12
N GLY A 150 -15.79 9.80 -13.34
CA GLY A 150 -16.65 10.63 -14.18
C GLY A 150 -16.38 12.12 -14.08
N PHE A 151 -15.31 12.53 -13.39
CA PHE A 151 -14.90 13.93 -13.31
C PHE A 151 -14.40 14.41 -14.67
N ARG A 152 -14.89 15.58 -15.11
CA ARG A 152 -14.38 16.23 -16.32
C ARG A 152 -13.29 17.24 -15.96
N PRO A 153 -12.18 17.29 -16.73
CA PRO A 153 -11.17 18.31 -16.52
C PRO A 153 -11.78 19.69 -16.71
N GLY A 154 -11.64 20.56 -15.70
CA GLY A 154 -12.20 21.90 -15.68
C GLY A 154 -13.52 22.07 -14.92
N GLU A 155 -14.08 21.01 -14.31
CA GLU A 155 -15.14 21.16 -13.29
C GLU A 155 -14.55 21.76 -12.00
N ASP A 156 -15.28 22.68 -11.37
CA ASP A 156 -14.82 23.34 -10.13
C ASP A 156 -14.57 22.31 -9.01
N GLU A 157 -15.45 21.31 -8.90
CA GLU A 157 -15.31 20.20 -7.96
C GLU A 157 -14.09 19.32 -8.26
N ALA A 158 -13.84 19.03 -9.54
CA ALA A 158 -12.66 18.29 -9.99
C ALA A 158 -11.37 19.05 -9.65
N THR A 159 -11.37 20.37 -9.78
CA THR A 159 -10.20 21.22 -9.51
C THR A 159 -9.83 21.25 -8.02
N LEU A 160 -10.84 21.29 -7.13
CA LEU A 160 -10.61 21.25 -5.68
C LEU A 160 -10.00 19.91 -5.24
N ILE A 161 -10.50 18.80 -5.78
CA ILE A 161 -9.99 17.46 -5.46
C ILE A 161 -8.55 17.29 -5.95
N VAL A 162 -8.24 17.79 -7.16
CA VAL A 162 -6.89 17.79 -7.72
C VAL A 162 -5.93 18.55 -6.80
N ASP A 163 -6.29 19.74 -6.34
CA ASP A 163 -5.40 20.54 -5.49
C ASP A 163 -5.23 19.94 -4.09
N GLN A 164 -6.29 19.37 -3.51
CA GLN A 164 -6.20 18.66 -2.23
C GLN A 164 -5.28 17.44 -2.31
N VAL A 165 -5.37 16.65 -3.38
CA VAL A 165 -4.50 15.48 -3.59
C VAL A 165 -3.06 15.92 -3.83
N ALA A 166 -2.84 16.93 -4.67
CA ALA A 166 -1.51 17.46 -4.93
C ALA A 166 -0.87 18.03 -3.64
N MET A 167 -1.63 18.72 -2.80
CA MET A 167 -1.17 19.22 -1.52
C MET A 167 -0.80 18.09 -0.54
N ALA A 168 -1.59 17.02 -0.48
CA ALA A 168 -1.33 15.88 0.40
C ALA A 168 -0.06 15.11 0.03
N ILE A 169 0.30 15.04 -1.26
CA ILE A 169 1.47 14.27 -1.73
C ILE A 169 2.72 15.13 -1.93
N ALA A 170 2.61 16.46 -1.92
CA ALA A 170 3.73 17.37 -2.14
C ALA A 170 4.89 17.20 -1.15
N SER A 171 4.63 16.74 0.08
CA SER A 171 5.69 16.46 1.06
C SER A 171 6.52 15.20 0.75
N ARG A 172 6.00 14.32 -0.12
CA ARG A 172 6.59 13.03 -0.47
C ARG A 172 7.14 13.01 -1.90
N ASP A 173 6.42 13.63 -2.82
CA ASP A 173 6.80 13.69 -4.23
C ASP A 173 6.28 15.00 -4.85
N THR A 174 7.17 15.99 -4.86
CA THR A 174 6.91 17.33 -5.40
C THR A 174 6.74 17.31 -6.92
N VAL A 175 7.39 16.37 -7.62
CA VAL A 175 7.37 16.27 -9.08
C VAL A 175 6.01 15.75 -9.54
N THR A 176 5.52 14.68 -8.91
CA THR A 176 4.18 14.14 -9.20
C THR A 176 3.08 15.11 -8.78
N ALA A 177 3.21 15.80 -7.64
CA ALA A 177 2.26 16.83 -7.22
C ALA A 177 2.12 17.97 -8.23
N ALA A 178 3.25 18.47 -8.74
CA ALA A 178 3.27 19.51 -9.76
C ALA A 178 2.70 19.01 -11.10
N GLU A 179 2.98 17.76 -11.46
CA GLU A 179 2.46 17.14 -12.68
C GLU A 179 0.93 16.99 -12.65
N ILE A 180 0.37 16.57 -11.51
CA ILE A 180 -1.08 16.45 -11.31
C ILE A 180 -1.75 17.82 -11.39
N ARG A 181 -1.20 18.85 -10.74
CA ARG A 181 -1.70 20.24 -10.86
C ARG A 181 -1.63 20.75 -12.29
N ARG A 182 -0.55 20.47 -13.02
CA ARG A 182 -0.38 20.92 -14.40
C ARG A 182 -1.40 20.28 -15.34
N ARG A 183 -1.71 19.00 -15.14
CA ARG A 183 -2.60 18.24 -16.03
C ARG A 183 -4.08 18.47 -15.75
N PHE A 184 -4.44 18.70 -14.48
CA PHE A 184 -5.85 18.70 -14.05
C PHE A 184 -6.28 19.94 -13.28
N GLY A 185 -5.34 20.79 -12.86
CA GLY A 185 -5.66 22.06 -12.24
C GLY A 185 -6.20 23.01 -13.30
N GLY A 186 -7.44 23.48 -13.12
CA GLY A 186 -7.89 24.69 -13.78
C GLY A 186 -6.97 25.85 -13.37
N PHE A 187 -6.66 26.75 -14.32
CA PHE A 187 -6.00 28.01 -14.00
C PHE A 187 -6.71 28.65 -12.78
N PRO A 188 -5.98 29.19 -11.78
CA PRO A 188 -6.64 29.93 -10.73
C PRO A 188 -7.38 31.11 -11.36
N VAL A 189 -8.72 31.02 -11.42
CA VAL A 189 -9.58 32.16 -11.70
C VAL A 189 -9.25 33.17 -10.62
N SER A 190 -8.71 34.30 -11.06
CA SER A 190 -8.32 35.41 -10.22
C SER A 190 -9.46 35.76 -9.28
N ALA A 191 -9.12 35.92 -8.00
CA ALA A 191 -10.03 36.36 -6.96
C ALA A 191 -10.92 37.50 -7.45
N HIS A 192 -12.22 37.27 -7.46
CA HIS A 192 -13.22 38.31 -7.59
C HIS A 192 -12.98 39.34 -6.48
N THR A 193 -12.45 40.50 -6.85
CA THR A 193 -12.46 41.66 -5.95
C THR A 193 -13.91 42.13 -5.88
N ASN A 194 -14.52 41.93 -4.72
CA ASN A 194 -15.86 42.39 -4.41
C ASN A 194 -15.99 43.89 -4.71
N GLY A 195 -16.96 44.23 -5.55
CA GLY A 195 -17.47 45.57 -5.65
C GLY A 195 -18.09 46.00 -4.32
N SER A 196 -17.56 47.06 -3.75
CA SER A 196 -18.32 47.98 -2.90
C SER A 196 -17.76 49.37 -3.17
N GLY A 197 -18.55 50.16 -3.90
CA GLY A 197 -18.33 51.60 -4.02
C GLY A 197 -18.51 52.28 -2.65
N PRO A 198 -18.26 53.59 -2.59
CA PRO A 198 -19.27 54.47 -3.17
C PRO A 198 -18.72 55.55 -4.09
N ALA A 199 -19.66 56.15 -4.80
CA ALA A 199 -19.52 57.35 -5.59
C ALA A 199 -18.96 58.53 -4.77
N GLN A 200 -18.10 59.34 -5.39
CA GLN A 200 -18.33 60.77 -5.41
C GLN A 200 -17.64 61.37 -6.64
N LYS A 201 -18.45 62.08 -7.43
CA LYS A 201 -18.05 62.98 -8.50
C LYS A 201 -17.58 64.32 -7.92
N ASP A 202 -16.93 65.08 -8.80
CA ASP A 202 -16.80 66.55 -8.77
C ASP A 202 -15.84 67.06 -7.68
N ASP A 203 -15.02 68.09 -7.87
CA ASP A 203 -14.60 68.91 -8.99
C ASP A 203 -13.40 69.71 -8.46
N ASP A 204 -12.61 70.26 -9.36
CA ASP A 204 -11.93 71.55 -9.24
C ASP A 204 -11.12 71.96 -7.97
N ASN A 205 -9.83 72.19 -8.26
CA ASN A 205 -9.15 73.48 -8.14
C ASN A 205 -8.30 73.82 -6.88
N GLU A 206 -7.18 74.47 -7.20
CA GLU A 206 -6.38 75.44 -6.42
C GLU A 206 -5.46 75.01 -5.25
N ARG A 207 -4.14 75.04 -5.54
CA ARG A 207 -3.17 76.05 -5.06
C ARG A 207 -2.92 76.18 -3.54
N TYR A 208 -1.68 75.86 -3.12
CA TYR A 208 -0.73 76.62 -2.27
C TYR A 208 0.42 75.65 -1.84
N ASP A 209 1.63 75.76 -2.39
CA ASP A 209 2.79 76.56 -1.94
C ASP A 209 3.62 75.88 -0.82
N THR A 210 4.92 75.72 -1.08
CA THR A 210 6.00 75.75 -0.09
C THR A 210 7.27 76.26 -0.76
#